data_AF-A0A7R9VJC6-F1
#
_entry.id   AF-A0A7R9VJC6-F1
#
_cell.length_a   1.000
_cell.length_b   1.000
_cell.length_c   1.000
_cell.angle_alpha   90.00
_cell.angle_beta   90.00
_cell.angle_gamma   90.00
#
_symmetry.space_group_name_H-M   'P 1'
#
loop_
_entity.id
_entity.type
_entity.pdbx_description
1 polymer ?
#
loop_
_entity_poly.entity_id
_entity_poly.type
_entity_poly.pdbx_seq_one_letter_code
_entity_poly.pdbx_strand_id
1 'polypeptide(L)'
;AVADSIKAAEAAAESVIAKKATEATAAKDVIDSIKAAEAVSEAVATSAAADAAAVADLKDAAADVVESIKAAETAVEKVVDAVATGAQNSAEAVASLASSAADVAKSMKAAEAVAETVTSVASTDAKAVTSLESAGDEVVKSIEMAEKVAESAVKDAAADASVVASLESTATDVVKSMKAAE
;
A
#
# COMPACT_ATOMS: atom_id res chain seq x y z
N ALA A 1 -29.89 12.24 50.65
CA ALA A 1 -28.67 11.48 51.00
C ALA A 1 -28.53 10.22 50.17
N VAL A 2 -29.30 9.15 50.42
CA VAL A 2 -29.21 7.89 49.65
C VAL A 2 -29.64 8.08 48.19
N ALA A 3 -30.78 8.75 47.94
CA ALA A 3 -31.25 9.02 46.57
C ALA A 3 -30.27 9.88 45.75
N ASP A 4 -29.64 10.88 46.39
CA ASP A 4 -28.64 11.73 45.72
C ASP A 4 -27.37 10.94 45.39
N SER A 5 -26.98 10.02 46.25
CA SER A 5 -25.80 9.15 46.05
C SER A 5 -26.03 8.12 44.95
N ILE A 6 -27.23 7.54 44.86
CA ILE A 6 -27.63 6.65 43.75
C ILE A 6 -27.61 7.39 42.41
N LYS A 7 -28.15 8.61 42.37
CA LYS A 7 -28.15 9.43 41.14
C LYS A 7 -26.74 9.80 40.68
N ALA A 8 -25.84 10.09 41.62
CA ALA A 8 -24.43 10.34 41.31
C ALA A 8 -23.72 9.09 40.78
N ALA A 9 -24.03 7.92 41.36
CA ALA A 9 -23.54 6.63 40.91
C ALA A 9 -24.01 6.26 39.50
N GLU A 10 -25.29 6.48 39.18
CA GLU A 10 -25.85 6.25 37.84
C GLU A 10 -25.18 7.15 36.80
N ALA A 11 -25.05 8.45 37.08
CA ALA A 11 -24.39 9.39 36.17
C ALA A 11 -22.92 9.03 35.92
N ALA A 12 -22.22 8.55 36.95
CA ALA A 12 -20.85 8.08 36.81
C ALA A 12 -20.76 6.81 35.95
N ALA A 13 -21.66 5.85 36.16
CA ALA A 13 -21.70 4.61 35.36
C ALA A 13 -21.99 4.91 33.87
N GLU A 14 -22.94 5.80 33.57
CA GLU A 14 -23.23 6.23 32.19
C GLU A 14 -22.00 6.88 31.53
N SER A 15 -21.28 7.73 32.27
CA SER A 15 -20.04 8.37 31.78
C SER A 15 -18.96 7.33 31.44
N VAL A 16 -18.77 6.31 32.28
CA VAL A 16 -17.80 5.23 32.04
C VAL A 16 -18.16 4.42 30.81
N ILE A 17 -19.44 4.06 30.64
CA ILE A 17 -19.92 3.31 29.49
C ILE A 17 -19.71 4.10 28.19
N ALA A 18 -20.09 5.38 28.17
CA ALA A 18 -19.91 6.24 27.01
C ALA A 18 -18.43 6.36 26.63
N LYS A 19 -17.54 6.49 27.60
CA LYS A 19 -16.10 6.56 27.36
C LYS A 19 -15.53 5.24 26.81
N LYS A 20 -15.94 4.09 27.35
CA LYS A 20 -15.53 2.78 26.83
C LYS A 20 -15.96 2.55 25.38
N ALA A 21 -17.12 3.08 24.98
CA ALA A 21 -17.57 3.05 23.60
C ALA A 21 -16.66 3.87 22.66
N THR A 22 -16.22 5.06 23.11
CA THR A 22 -15.25 5.89 22.37
C THR A 22 -13.88 5.22 22.26
N GLU A 23 -13.38 4.62 23.34
CA GLU A 23 -12.13 3.85 23.35
C GLU A 23 -12.17 2.68 22.34
N ALA A 24 -13.27 1.93 22.32
CA ALA A 24 -13.46 0.82 21.40
C ALA A 24 -13.54 1.27 19.93
N THR A 25 -14.13 2.44 19.66
CA THR A 25 -14.21 3.01 18.31
C THR A 25 -12.83 3.44 17.81
N ALA A 26 -12.06 4.18 18.62
CA ALA A 26 -10.71 4.59 18.24
C ALA A 26 -9.78 3.39 18.00
N ALA A 27 -9.88 2.34 18.84
CA ALA A 27 -9.11 1.11 18.64
C ALA A 27 -9.48 0.40 17.34
N LYS A 28 -10.76 0.39 16.97
CA LYS A 28 -11.23 -0.17 15.70
C LYS A 28 -10.68 0.62 14.52
N ASP A 29 -10.74 1.95 14.57
CA ASP A 29 -10.26 2.81 13.48
C ASP A 29 -8.75 2.59 13.23
N VAL A 30 -7.94 2.44 14.28
CA VAL A 30 -6.52 2.08 14.15
C VAL A 30 -6.34 0.73 13.45
N ILE A 31 -7.11 -0.29 13.84
CA ILE A 31 -7.03 -1.62 13.23
C ILE A 31 -7.41 -1.56 11.73
N ASP A 32 -8.45 -0.82 11.39
CA ASP A 32 -8.92 -0.68 10.02
C ASP A 32 -7.88 0.08 9.17
N SER A 33 -7.26 1.14 9.70
CA SER A 33 -6.16 1.85 9.04
C SER A 33 -4.93 0.96 8.84
N ILE A 34 -4.56 0.12 9.82
CA ILE A 34 -3.44 -0.82 9.68
C ILE A 34 -3.71 -1.83 8.57
N LYS A 35 -4.91 -2.42 8.52
CA LYS A 35 -5.28 -3.37 7.46
C LYS A 35 -5.28 -2.72 6.08
N ALA A 36 -5.74 -1.48 5.98
CA ALA A 36 -5.66 -0.72 4.73
C ALA A 36 -4.20 -0.54 4.30
N ALA A 37 -3.30 -0.15 5.23
CA ALA A 37 -1.88 -0.02 4.95
C ALA A 37 -1.23 -1.36 4.54
N GLU A 38 -1.58 -2.48 5.18
CA GLU A 38 -1.13 -3.82 4.79
C GLU A 38 -1.54 -4.18 3.36
N ALA A 39 -2.81 -3.96 3.00
CA ALA A 39 -3.32 -4.25 1.67
C ALA A 39 -2.60 -3.41 0.59
N VAL A 40 -2.31 -2.14 0.88
CA VAL A 40 -1.54 -1.29 -0.04
C VAL A 40 -0.07 -1.77 -0.12
N SER A 41 0.53 -2.17 1.01
CA SER A 41 1.90 -2.72 1.00
C SER A 41 2.03 -3.99 0.16
N GLU A 42 1.03 -4.88 0.20
CA GLU A 42 0.99 -6.08 -0.64
C GLU A 42 0.82 -5.74 -2.13
N ALA A 43 -0.02 -4.74 -2.45
CA ALA A 43 -0.16 -4.23 -3.80
C ALA A 43 1.16 -3.67 -4.36
N VAL A 44 1.91 -2.92 -3.55
CA VAL A 44 3.23 -2.39 -3.93
C VAL A 44 4.26 -3.50 -4.11
N ALA A 45 4.29 -4.51 -3.24
CA ALA A 45 5.18 -5.66 -3.41
C ALA A 45 4.90 -6.42 -4.72
N THR A 46 3.62 -6.58 -5.07
CA THR A 46 3.19 -7.19 -6.34
C THR A 46 3.63 -6.35 -7.53
N SER A 47 3.47 -5.02 -7.44
CA SER A 47 3.87 -4.10 -8.50
C SER A 47 5.39 -4.08 -8.71
N ALA A 48 6.18 -4.05 -7.64
CA ALA A 48 7.64 -4.13 -7.71
C ALA A 48 8.14 -5.43 -8.36
N ALA A 49 7.43 -6.55 -8.16
CA ALA A 49 7.73 -7.80 -8.86
C ALA A 49 7.41 -7.72 -10.36
N ALA A 50 6.31 -7.04 -10.73
CA ALA A 50 5.96 -6.79 -12.13
C ALA A 50 6.97 -5.87 -12.83
N ASP A 51 7.46 -4.83 -12.14
CA ASP A 51 8.53 -3.96 -12.62
C ASP A 51 9.81 -4.74 -12.90
N ALA A 52 10.23 -5.59 -11.97
CA ALA A 52 11.42 -6.40 -12.13
C ALA A 52 11.31 -7.33 -13.36
N ALA A 53 10.13 -7.91 -13.60
CA ALA A 53 9.85 -8.70 -14.79
C ALA A 53 9.90 -7.84 -16.07
N ALA A 54 9.24 -6.68 -16.09
CA ALA A 54 9.23 -5.78 -17.24
C ALA A 54 10.63 -5.28 -17.61
N VAL A 55 11.49 -5.00 -16.61
CA VAL A 55 12.89 -4.62 -16.82
C VAL A 55 13.69 -5.78 -17.43
N ALA A 56 13.45 -7.02 -16.98
CA ALA A 56 14.09 -8.20 -17.56
C ALA A 56 13.68 -8.39 -19.03
N ASP A 57 12.37 -8.31 -19.32
CA ASP A 57 11.84 -8.41 -20.69
C ASP A 57 12.40 -7.31 -21.59
N LEU A 58 12.56 -6.08 -21.08
CA LEU A 58 13.13 -4.96 -21.85
C LEU A 58 14.60 -5.19 -22.15
N LYS A 59 15.34 -5.77 -21.20
CA LYS A 59 16.75 -6.12 -21.38
C LYS A 59 16.92 -7.20 -22.44
N ASP A 60 16.07 -8.21 -22.44
CA ASP A 60 16.09 -9.28 -23.43
C ASP A 60 15.69 -8.75 -24.83
N ALA A 61 14.63 -7.95 -24.92
CA ALA A 61 14.24 -7.29 -26.17
C ALA A 61 15.34 -6.36 -26.72
N ALA A 62 16.03 -5.62 -25.84
CA ALA A 62 17.16 -4.79 -26.25
C ALA A 62 18.35 -5.63 -26.75
N ALA A 63 18.62 -6.80 -26.15
CA ALA A 63 19.63 -7.73 -26.63
C ALA A 63 19.30 -8.27 -28.03
N ASP A 64 18.03 -8.65 -28.27
CA ASP A 64 17.54 -9.11 -29.57
C ASP A 64 17.68 -8.03 -30.66
N VAL A 65 17.37 -6.76 -30.33
CA VAL A 65 17.58 -5.62 -31.23
C VAL A 65 19.07 -5.47 -31.58
N VAL A 66 19.96 -5.54 -30.59
CA VAL A 66 21.42 -5.45 -30.82
C VAL A 66 21.92 -6.58 -31.71
N GLU A 67 21.44 -7.81 -31.51
CA GLU A 67 21.80 -8.95 -32.36
C GLU A 67 21.28 -8.76 -33.80
N SER A 68 20.03 -8.33 -33.94
CA SER A 68 19.40 -8.05 -35.25
C SER A 68 20.16 -6.96 -36.02
N ILE A 69 20.61 -5.91 -35.33
CA ILE A 69 21.41 -4.83 -35.93
C ILE A 69 22.76 -5.37 -36.43
N LYS A 70 23.46 -6.19 -35.63
CA LYS A 70 24.73 -6.80 -36.06
C LYS A 70 24.56 -7.72 -37.28
N ALA A 71 23.45 -8.45 -37.36
CA ALA A 71 23.11 -9.26 -38.52
C ALA A 71 22.84 -8.40 -39.76
N ALA A 72 22.20 -7.24 -39.59
CA ALA A 72 22.01 -6.26 -40.66
C ALA A 72 23.33 -5.63 -41.12
N GLU A 73 24.22 -5.24 -40.19
CA GLU A 73 25.56 -4.72 -40.49
C GLU A 73 26.37 -5.74 -41.32
N THR A 74 26.38 -7.01 -40.89
CA THR A 74 27.05 -8.10 -41.62
C THR A 74 26.47 -8.28 -43.03
N ALA A 75 25.15 -8.15 -43.19
CA ALA A 75 24.51 -8.25 -44.51
C ALA A 75 24.89 -7.07 -45.41
N VAL A 76 24.99 -5.85 -44.87
CA VAL A 76 25.47 -4.65 -45.58
C VAL A 76 26.92 -4.84 -46.03
N GLU A 77 27.82 -5.31 -45.14
CA GLU A 77 29.22 -5.57 -45.49
C GLU A 77 29.33 -6.55 -46.67
N LYS A 78 28.57 -7.64 -46.65
CA LYS A 78 28.52 -8.60 -47.78
C LYS A 78 28.05 -7.97 -49.09
N VAL A 79 27.07 -7.06 -49.04
CA VAL A 79 26.60 -6.33 -50.23
C VAL A 79 27.71 -5.40 -50.73
N VAL A 80 28.37 -4.66 -49.84
CA VAL A 80 29.48 -3.76 -50.18
C VAL A 80 30.62 -4.53 -50.83
N ASP A 81 31.02 -5.68 -50.26
CA ASP A 81 32.06 -6.55 -50.82
C ASP A 81 31.68 -7.11 -52.20
N ALA A 82 30.43 -7.54 -52.38
CA ALA A 82 29.93 -8.03 -53.66
C ALA A 82 29.94 -6.92 -54.74
N VAL A 83 29.56 -5.69 -54.37
CA VAL A 83 29.62 -4.53 -55.27
C VAL A 83 31.08 -4.19 -55.61
N ALA A 84 31.98 -4.16 -54.61
CA ALA A 84 33.39 -3.85 -54.80
C ALA A 84 34.10 -4.87 -55.72
N THR A 85 33.68 -6.14 -55.68
CA THR A 85 34.20 -7.21 -56.53
C THR A 85 33.51 -7.31 -57.89
N GLY A 86 32.56 -6.42 -58.21
CA GLY A 86 31.85 -6.39 -59.50
C GLY A 86 30.75 -7.46 -59.64
N ALA A 87 30.40 -8.16 -58.57
CA ALA A 87 29.30 -9.13 -58.51
C ALA A 87 27.95 -8.42 -58.29
N GLN A 88 27.63 -7.43 -59.15
CA GLN A 88 26.52 -6.47 -58.98
C GLN A 88 25.09 -7.08 -58.97
N ASN A 89 24.93 -8.40 -59.01
CA ASN A 89 23.65 -9.11 -59.05
C ASN A 89 23.59 -10.32 -58.10
N SER A 90 24.24 -10.24 -56.93
CA SER A 90 24.01 -11.25 -55.89
C SER A 90 22.59 -11.08 -55.32
N ALA A 91 21.61 -11.71 -55.96
CA ALA A 91 20.24 -11.81 -55.47
C ALA A 91 20.20 -12.33 -54.02
N GLU A 92 21.18 -13.15 -53.62
CA GLU A 92 21.39 -13.61 -52.25
C GLU A 92 21.77 -12.49 -51.27
N ALA A 93 22.61 -11.54 -51.67
CA ALA A 93 23.00 -10.41 -50.80
C ALA A 93 21.83 -9.45 -50.59
N VAL A 94 21.04 -9.18 -51.64
CA VAL A 94 19.81 -8.38 -51.54
C VAL A 94 18.74 -9.09 -50.70
N ALA A 95 18.58 -10.40 -50.88
CA ALA A 95 17.65 -11.20 -50.06
C ALA A 95 18.08 -11.23 -48.58
N SER A 96 19.38 -11.36 -48.30
CA SER A 96 19.92 -11.32 -46.93
C SER A 96 19.67 -9.96 -46.28
N LEU A 97 19.89 -8.87 -47.02
CA LEU A 97 19.64 -7.51 -46.52
C LEU A 97 18.15 -7.28 -46.22
N ALA A 98 17.26 -7.74 -47.09
CA ALA A 98 15.82 -7.65 -46.88
C ALA A 98 15.36 -8.45 -45.65
N SER A 99 15.92 -9.65 -45.43
CA SER A 99 15.65 -10.46 -44.24
C SER A 99 16.11 -9.75 -42.97
N SER A 100 17.36 -9.28 -42.92
CA SER A 100 17.89 -8.60 -41.73
C SER A 100 17.12 -7.31 -41.41
N ALA A 101 16.68 -6.56 -42.43
CA ALA A 101 15.84 -5.38 -42.21
C ALA A 101 14.47 -5.73 -41.62
N ALA A 102 13.87 -6.85 -42.05
CA ALA A 102 12.61 -7.34 -41.48
C ALA A 102 12.78 -7.79 -40.02
N ASP A 103 13.90 -8.44 -39.70
CA ASP A 103 14.22 -8.88 -38.33
C ASP A 103 14.44 -7.67 -37.40
N VAL A 104 15.17 -6.64 -37.83
CA VAL A 104 15.32 -5.38 -37.09
C VAL A 104 13.95 -4.73 -36.83
N ALA A 105 13.10 -4.64 -37.85
CA ALA A 105 11.76 -4.05 -37.70
C ALA A 105 10.90 -4.84 -36.70
N LYS A 106 11.03 -6.17 -36.66
CA LYS A 106 10.33 -7.03 -35.69
C LYS A 106 10.85 -6.81 -34.27
N SER A 107 12.15 -6.76 -34.08
CA SER A 107 12.78 -6.52 -32.78
C SER A 107 12.47 -5.13 -32.23
N MET A 108 12.43 -4.11 -33.10
CA MET A 108 11.99 -2.76 -32.71
C MET A 108 10.54 -2.73 -32.22
N LYS A 109 9.62 -3.42 -32.92
CA LYS A 109 8.22 -3.54 -32.47
C LYS A 109 8.08 -4.26 -31.13
N ALA A 110 8.90 -5.29 -30.91
CA ALA A 110 8.92 -5.98 -29.62
C ALA A 110 9.38 -5.03 -28.50
N ALA A 111 10.43 -4.24 -28.74
CA ALA A 111 10.91 -3.24 -27.79
C ALA A 111 9.87 -2.14 -27.51
N GLU A 112 9.14 -1.66 -28.52
CA GLU A 112 8.02 -0.71 -28.35
C GLU A 112 6.92 -1.28 -27.45
N ALA A 113 6.50 -2.53 -27.67
CA ALA A 113 5.47 -3.18 -26.85
C ALA A 113 5.90 -3.34 -25.38
N VAL A 114 7.19 -3.62 -25.13
CA VAL A 114 7.71 -3.67 -23.76
C VAL A 114 7.75 -2.27 -23.14
N ALA A 115 8.14 -1.24 -23.89
CA ALA A 115 8.14 0.15 -23.40
C ALA A 115 6.72 0.64 -23.02
N GLU A 116 5.69 0.25 -23.80
CA GLU A 116 4.28 0.51 -23.45
C GLU A 116 3.89 -0.19 -22.14
N THR A 117 4.32 -1.44 -21.95
CA THR A 117 4.08 -2.21 -20.72
C THR A 117 4.71 -1.51 -19.52
N VAL A 118 5.97 -1.11 -19.60
CA VAL A 118 6.67 -0.34 -18.54
C VAL A 118 5.93 0.95 -18.20
N THR A 119 5.46 1.69 -19.21
CA THR A 119 4.71 2.93 -19.00
C THR A 119 3.39 2.68 -18.25
N SER A 120 2.70 1.58 -18.57
CA SER A 120 1.48 1.18 -17.88
C SER A 120 1.73 0.79 -16.42
N VAL A 121 2.80 0.06 -16.13
CA VAL A 121 3.16 -0.32 -14.76
C VAL A 121 3.54 0.91 -13.95
N ALA A 122 4.40 1.79 -14.47
CA ALA A 122 4.78 3.04 -13.80
C ALA A 122 3.59 3.94 -13.46
N SER A 123 2.57 4.00 -14.33
CA SER A 123 1.33 4.73 -14.03
C SER A 123 0.53 4.10 -12.89
N THR A 124 0.60 2.78 -12.74
CA THR A 124 -0.03 2.04 -11.65
C THR A 124 0.72 2.28 -10.33
N ASP A 125 2.05 2.27 -10.35
CA ASP A 125 2.88 2.56 -9.17
C ASP A 125 2.64 3.95 -8.62
N ALA A 126 2.58 4.97 -9.50
CA ALA A 126 2.31 6.33 -9.08
C ALA A 126 1.01 6.45 -8.28
N LYS A 127 -0.04 5.71 -8.68
CA LYS A 127 -1.32 5.67 -7.94
C LYS A 127 -1.19 4.92 -6.62
N ALA A 128 -0.42 3.84 -6.59
CA ALA A 128 -0.19 3.06 -5.37
C ALA A 128 0.59 3.87 -4.33
N VAL A 129 1.61 4.64 -4.75
CA VAL A 129 2.38 5.55 -3.88
C VAL A 129 1.47 6.62 -3.26
N THR A 130 0.64 7.30 -4.05
CA THR A 130 -0.31 8.29 -3.50
C THR A 130 -1.30 7.65 -2.52
N SER A 131 -1.70 6.41 -2.76
CA SER A 131 -2.58 5.65 -1.84
C SER A 131 -1.85 5.28 -0.55
N LEU A 132 -0.56 4.92 -0.61
CA LEU A 132 0.29 4.68 0.56
C LEU A 132 0.45 5.92 1.41
N GLU A 133 0.75 7.06 0.78
CA GLU A 133 0.91 8.34 1.48
C GLU A 133 -0.38 8.69 2.23
N SER A 134 -1.53 8.55 1.56
CA SER A 134 -2.85 8.82 2.16
C SER A 134 -3.16 7.85 3.31
N ALA A 135 -2.92 6.54 3.13
CA ALA A 135 -3.14 5.54 4.16
C ALA A 135 -2.18 5.74 5.35
N GLY A 136 -0.92 6.13 5.09
CA GLY A 136 0.06 6.46 6.11
C GLY A 136 -0.39 7.65 6.97
N ASP A 137 -0.87 8.72 6.34
CA ASP A 137 -1.43 9.88 7.04
C ASP A 137 -2.66 9.52 7.88
N GLU A 138 -3.53 8.63 7.39
CA GLU A 138 -4.66 8.11 8.15
C GLU A 138 -4.22 7.28 9.36
N VAL A 139 -3.24 6.39 9.20
CA VAL A 139 -2.66 5.61 10.30
C VAL A 139 -2.09 6.53 11.37
N VAL A 140 -1.33 7.55 10.98
CA VAL A 140 -0.77 8.54 11.92
C VAL A 140 -1.89 9.25 12.70
N LYS A 141 -2.92 9.73 12.01
CA LYS A 141 -4.08 10.37 12.66
C LYS A 141 -4.81 9.41 13.61
N SER A 142 -5.01 8.16 13.21
CA SER A 142 -5.64 7.14 14.04
C SER A 142 -4.81 6.84 15.28
N ILE A 143 -3.47 6.79 15.16
CA ILE A 143 -2.56 6.62 16.29
C ILE A 143 -2.62 7.83 17.22
N GLU A 144 -2.57 9.06 16.71
CA GLU A 144 -2.70 10.27 17.54
C GLU A 144 -4.04 10.32 18.29
N MET A 145 -5.13 9.89 17.64
CA MET A 145 -6.43 9.75 18.30
C MET A 145 -6.39 8.69 19.40
N ALA A 146 -5.80 7.53 19.13
CA ALA A 146 -5.63 6.46 20.12
C ALA A 146 -4.73 6.90 21.29
N GLU A 147 -3.68 7.67 21.06
CA GLU A 147 -2.82 8.24 22.10
C GLU A 147 -3.61 9.22 22.98
N LYS A 148 -4.38 10.14 22.39
CA LYS A 148 -5.26 11.06 23.15
C LYS A 148 -6.29 10.30 23.97
N VAL A 149 -6.86 9.25 23.40
CA VAL A 149 -7.81 8.37 24.09
C VAL A 149 -7.11 7.62 25.23
N ALA A 150 -5.90 7.11 25.04
CA ALA A 150 -5.11 6.45 26.06
C ALA A 150 -4.71 7.40 27.20
N GLU A 151 -4.30 8.63 26.89
CA GLU A 151 -4.04 9.68 27.88
C GLU A 151 -5.28 10.02 28.69
N SER A 152 -6.45 10.14 28.04
CA SER A 152 -7.72 10.29 28.75
C SER A 152 -8.00 9.07 29.60
N ALA A 153 -7.80 7.86 29.07
CA ALA A 153 -8.02 6.62 29.81
C ALA A 153 -7.19 6.52 31.10
N VAL A 154 -5.95 7.00 31.10
CA VAL A 154 -5.11 7.08 32.31
C VAL A 154 -5.67 8.08 33.34
N LYS A 155 -6.08 9.27 32.89
CA LYS A 155 -6.70 10.28 33.77
C LYS A 155 -8.02 9.78 34.35
N ASP A 156 -8.79 9.10 33.52
CA ASP A 156 -10.11 8.60 33.86
C ASP A 156 -10.03 7.33 34.71
N ALA A 157 -8.98 6.51 34.63
CA ALA A 157 -8.77 5.41 35.58
C ALA A 157 -8.63 5.91 37.03
N ALA A 158 -8.06 7.11 37.23
CA ALA A 158 -8.03 7.76 38.53
C ALA A 158 -9.43 8.27 38.96
N ALA A 159 -10.26 8.71 38.01
CA ALA A 159 -11.65 9.09 38.25
C ALA A 159 -12.54 7.86 38.55
N ASP A 160 -12.37 6.77 37.80
CA ASP A 160 -13.07 5.50 37.97
C ASP A 160 -12.81 4.91 39.36
N ALA A 161 -11.57 5.00 39.87
CA ALA A 161 -11.24 4.59 41.23
C ALA A 161 -12.01 5.41 42.29
N SER A 162 -12.22 6.71 42.06
CA SER A 162 -13.04 7.57 42.92
C SER A 162 -14.52 7.20 42.85
N VAL A 163 -15.02 6.86 41.65
CA VAL A 163 -16.40 6.38 41.44
C VAL A 163 -16.63 5.06 42.19
N VAL A 164 -15.71 4.10 42.11
CA VAL A 164 -15.78 2.83 42.86
C VAL A 164 -15.82 3.08 44.36
N ALA A 165 -14.95 3.95 44.89
CA ALA A 165 -14.98 4.31 46.31
C ALA A 165 -16.31 4.97 46.74
N SER A 166 -16.88 5.82 45.89
CA SER A 166 -18.19 6.46 46.12
C SER A 166 -19.35 5.46 46.07
N LEU A 167 -19.30 4.50 45.14
CA LEU A 167 -20.24 3.38 45.04
C LEU A 167 -20.17 2.48 46.29
N GLU A 168 -18.97 2.13 46.75
CA GLU A 168 -18.75 1.37 47.99
C GLU A 168 -19.29 2.12 49.22
N SER A 169 -19.06 3.43 49.30
CA SER A 169 -19.62 4.28 50.35
C SER A 169 -21.15 4.30 50.29
N THR A 170 -21.73 4.47 49.09
CA THR A 170 -23.18 4.47 48.88
C THR A 170 -23.80 3.14 49.27
N ALA A 171 -23.20 2.03 48.84
CA ALA A 171 -23.63 0.68 49.22
C ALA A 171 -23.59 0.49 50.75
N THR A 172 -22.53 0.98 51.40
CA THR A 172 -22.40 0.95 52.86
C THR A 172 -23.51 1.76 53.55
N ASP A 173 -23.83 2.95 53.05
CA ASP A 173 -24.88 3.82 53.62
C ASP A 173 -26.28 3.27 53.40
N VAL A 174 -26.54 2.63 52.26
CA VAL A 174 -27.78 1.89 52.00
C VAL A 174 -27.93 0.75 53.00
N VAL A 175 -26.88 -0.07 53.20
CA VAL A 175 -26.91 -1.18 54.17
C VAL A 175 -27.14 -0.68 55.60
N LYS A 176 -26.49 0.42 56.01
CA LYS A 176 -26.74 1.03 57.34
C LYS A 176 -28.18 1.52 57.47
N SER A 177 -28.72 2.17 56.44
CA SER A 177 -30.08 2.69 56.45
C SER A 177 -31.12 1.56 56.51
N MET A 178 -30.88 0.44 55.83
CA MET A 178 -31.72 -0.74 55.91
C MET A 178 -31.70 -1.38 57.31
N LYS A 179 -30.51 -1.51 57.91
CA LYS A 179 -30.36 -2.03 59.28
C LYS A 179 -30.98 -1.15 60.36
N ALA A 180 -31.06 0.16 60.12
CA ALA A 180 -31.70 1.11 61.05
C ALA A 180 -33.23 1.15 60.90
N ALA A 181 -33.78 0.55 59.83
CA ALA A 181 -35.21 0.48 59.55
C ALA A 181 -35.85 -0.87 59.98
N GLU A 182 -35.04 -1.84 60.42
CA GLU A 182 -35.46 -3.05 61.15
C GLU A 182 -35.57 -2.79 62.66
#